data_AF-A0A177AWW3-F1
#
_entry.id   AF-A0A177AWW3-F1
#
_cell.length_a   1.000
_cell.length_b   1.000
_cell.length_c   1.000
_cell.angle_alpha   90.00
_cell.angle_beta   90.00
_cell.angle_gamma   90.00
#
_symmetry.space_group_name_H-M   'P 1'
#
loop_
_entity.id
_entity.type
_entity.pdbx_description
1 polymer ?
#
loop_
_entity_poly.entity_id
_entity_poly.type
_entity_poly.pdbx_seq_one_letter_code
_entity_poly.pdbx_strand_id
1 'polypeptide(L)'
;CGDINVRNNIQDSKKYTDCHIVDGFVKITLLKTNSNTLYFPNLAEITGYLLIYRANSIHSLNHVFPKLSVIRGRLLFYNYALVIYEVPHILELGLNYLMYIERGAVRIEKNPSLCYLNTIDWSFILNKKNSLNIISSNKPVDECIDECPRKCFYNSLNFDHCLSDQHCQRSCSSFCTNKNLYCLQNETHEKNQICCHPSCLVGCYGLTNYDCFTCKNYYYNGACVDQCPNDLFILNHHRCITKKDCLEFNKSNKIYLNLCVQKCPTNSTISIDEPNICVECKESCPVVCPFAFITSIESAQAFKSCSIIDGALIISVKGGNF
;
A
#
# COMPACT_ATOMS: atom_id res chain seq x y z
N CYS A 1 -2.67 -7.87 6.15
CA CYS A 1 -3.49 -8.75 5.29
C CYS A 1 -2.99 -8.63 3.86
N GLY A 2 -3.38 -9.54 2.96
CA GLY A 2 -3.11 -9.41 1.53
C GLY A 2 -4.10 -8.47 0.83
N ASP A 3 -4.18 -8.58 -0.49
CA ASP A 3 -5.09 -7.78 -1.33
C ASP A 3 -6.55 -7.82 -0.81
N ILE A 4 -7.19 -6.64 -0.86
CA ILE A 4 -8.61 -6.47 -0.56
C ILE A 4 -9.32 -6.10 -1.86
N ASN A 5 -10.29 -6.91 -2.27
CA ASN A 5 -11.15 -6.64 -3.41
C ASN A 5 -12.61 -6.81 -3.01
N VAL A 6 -13.28 -5.68 -2.77
CA VAL A 6 -14.70 -5.60 -2.46
C VAL A 6 -15.45 -5.25 -3.74
N ARG A 7 -16.33 -6.15 -4.18
CA ARG A 7 -17.15 -5.96 -5.38
C ARG A 7 -18.59 -6.34 -5.11
N ASN A 8 -19.53 -5.46 -5.46
CA ASN A 8 -21.00 -5.63 -5.34
C ASN A 8 -21.55 -5.74 -3.90
N ASN A 9 -20.96 -6.57 -3.04
CA ASN A 9 -21.41 -6.86 -1.67
C ASN A 9 -20.23 -6.76 -0.69
N ILE A 10 -20.56 -6.47 0.57
CA ILE A 10 -19.66 -6.12 1.68
C ILE A 10 -19.50 -7.30 2.66
N GLN A 11 -20.23 -8.40 2.49
CA GLN A 11 -20.17 -9.55 3.41
C GLN A 11 -18.73 -10.06 3.67
N ASP A 12 -17.87 -10.05 2.65
CA ASP A 12 -16.48 -10.50 2.78
C ASP A 12 -15.52 -9.46 3.38
N SER A 13 -15.97 -8.23 3.65
CA SER A 13 -15.09 -7.18 4.18
C SER A 13 -14.80 -7.34 5.67
N LYS A 14 -15.69 -8.01 6.42
CA LYS A 14 -15.58 -8.19 7.88
C LYS A 14 -14.30 -8.92 8.31
N LYS A 15 -13.75 -9.78 7.46
CA LYS A 15 -12.48 -10.49 7.75
C LYS A 15 -11.25 -9.56 7.80
N TYR A 16 -11.40 -8.31 7.38
CA TYR A 16 -10.33 -7.32 7.35
C TYR A 16 -10.50 -6.22 8.41
N THR A 17 -11.46 -6.34 9.33
CA THR A 17 -11.72 -5.30 10.36
C THR A 17 -10.50 -5.05 11.26
N ASP A 18 -9.74 -6.10 11.59
CA ASP A 18 -8.50 -6.01 12.39
C ASP A 18 -7.25 -5.75 11.53
N CYS A 19 -7.43 -5.50 10.24
CA CYS A 19 -6.32 -5.25 9.33
C CYS A 19 -5.73 -3.86 9.57
N HIS A 20 -4.46 -3.81 9.98
CA HIS A 20 -3.73 -2.56 10.15
C HIS A 20 -2.95 -2.15 8.90
N ILE A 21 -2.38 -3.15 8.20
CA ILE A 21 -1.59 -2.98 6.99
C ILE A 21 -2.11 -3.94 5.91
N VAL A 22 -2.43 -3.39 4.74
CA VAL A 22 -2.69 -4.18 3.53
C VAL A 22 -1.40 -4.26 2.73
N ASP A 23 -0.82 -5.45 2.68
CA ASP A 23 0.29 -5.74 1.80
C ASP A 23 -0.24 -6.14 0.42
N GLY A 24 -0.37 -5.15 -0.46
CA GLY A 24 -1.08 -5.26 -1.71
C GLY A 24 -1.95 -4.04 -1.97
N PHE A 25 -3.07 -4.22 -2.67
CA PHE A 25 -4.00 -3.14 -3.02
C PHE A 25 -5.35 -3.26 -2.30
N VAL A 26 -6.07 -2.15 -2.25
CA VAL A 26 -7.48 -2.10 -1.87
C VAL A 26 -8.30 -1.63 -3.06
N LYS A 27 -9.24 -2.47 -3.49
CA LYS A 27 -10.20 -2.17 -4.55
C LYS A 27 -11.61 -2.24 -4.00
N ILE A 28 -12.38 -1.18 -4.17
CA ILE A 28 -13.79 -1.13 -3.87
C ILE A 28 -14.52 -0.75 -5.14
N THR A 29 -15.32 -1.67 -5.67
CA THR A 29 -15.94 -1.52 -6.99
C THR A 29 -17.43 -1.88 -6.97
N LEU A 30 -18.24 -1.14 -7.73
CA LEU A 30 -19.65 -1.49 -8.01
C LEU A 30 -20.50 -1.67 -6.74
N LEU A 31 -20.26 -0.86 -5.70
CA LEU A 31 -21.08 -0.91 -4.48
C LEU A 31 -22.44 -0.28 -4.73
N LYS A 32 -23.50 -1.05 -4.41
CA LYS A 32 -24.89 -0.59 -4.50
C LYS A 32 -25.30 0.17 -3.23
N THR A 33 -26.26 1.08 -3.38
CA THR A 33 -26.74 2.02 -2.35
C THR A 33 -27.30 1.36 -1.08
N ASN A 34 -27.80 0.12 -1.15
CA ASN A 34 -28.41 -0.60 -0.03
C ASN A 34 -27.44 -1.57 0.70
N SER A 35 -26.14 -1.40 0.51
CA SER A 35 -25.15 -2.27 1.15
C SER A 35 -24.81 -1.76 2.56
N ASN A 36 -24.76 -2.64 3.57
CA ASN A 36 -24.29 -2.33 4.93
C ASN A 36 -22.98 -1.51 4.91
N THR A 37 -22.76 -0.62 5.86
CA THR A 37 -21.58 0.28 5.87
C THR A 37 -20.25 -0.49 5.80
N LEU A 38 -19.46 -0.23 4.76
CA LEU A 38 -18.09 -0.73 4.63
C LEU A 38 -17.20 0.00 5.63
N TYR A 39 -16.46 -0.73 6.47
CA TYR A 39 -15.68 -0.12 7.53
C TYR A 39 -14.39 -0.90 7.83
N PHE A 40 -13.25 -0.22 7.75
CA PHE A 40 -11.91 -0.72 8.09
C PHE A 40 -11.29 0.20 9.17
N PRO A 41 -11.69 0.03 10.45
CA PRO A 41 -11.36 0.97 11.53
C PRO A 41 -9.87 1.10 11.81
N ASN A 42 -9.11 0.05 11.54
CA ASN A 42 -7.72 -0.07 11.95
C ASN A 42 -6.73 0.09 10.78
N LEU A 43 -7.22 0.15 9.55
CA LEU A 43 -6.37 0.23 8.37
C LEU A 43 -5.64 1.57 8.35
N ALA A 44 -4.33 1.53 8.58
CA ALA A 44 -3.45 2.68 8.62
C ALA A 44 -2.57 2.78 7.37
N GLU A 45 -2.25 1.66 6.73
CA GLU A 45 -1.30 1.63 5.62
C GLU A 45 -1.70 0.65 4.50
N ILE A 46 -1.53 1.10 3.25
CA ILE A 46 -1.69 0.29 2.03
C ILE A 46 -0.36 0.30 1.27
N THR A 47 0.25 -0.86 1.03
CA THR A 47 1.57 -0.90 0.35
C THR A 47 1.49 -0.70 -1.17
N GLY A 48 0.35 -1.02 -1.78
CA GLY A 48 0.03 -0.82 -3.19
C GLY A 48 -0.75 0.46 -3.44
N TYR A 49 -1.97 0.32 -3.98
CA TYR A 49 -2.86 1.43 -4.32
C TYR A 49 -4.26 1.27 -3.72
N LEU A 50 -4.98 2.38 -3.62
CA LEU A 50 -6.40 2.46 -3.29
C LEU A 50 -7.22 2.84 -4.54
N LEU A 51 -8.19 2.01 -4.90
CA LEU A 51 -9.12 2.25 -6.00
C LEU A 51 -10.57 2.19 -5.49
N ILE A 52 -11.30 3.29 -5.66
CA ILE A 52 -12.74 3.38 -5.46
C ILE A 52 -13.39 3.67 -6.82
N TYR A 53 -14.23 2.76 -7.29
CA TYR A 53 -14.86 2.87 -8.61
C TYR A 53 -16.35 2.53 -8.55
N ARG A 54 -17.23 3.44 -8.97
CA ARG A 54 -18.69 3.20 -8.99
C ARG A 54 -19.22 2.67 -7.65
N ALA A 55 -18.90 3.38 -6.57
CA ALA A 55 -19.26 3.00 -5.21
C ALA A 55 -20.35 3.94 -4.66
N ASN A 56 -21.61 3.68 -5.01
CA ASN A 56 -22.71 4.64 -4.77
C ASN A 56 -23.06 4.83 -3.28
N SER A 57 -22.67 3.90 -2.41
CA SER A 57 -22.94 4.00 -0.96
C SER A 57 -21.90 4.81 -0.18
N ILE A 58 -20.84 5.31 -0.84
CA ILE A 58 -19.75 6.04 -0.18
C ILE A 58 -19.98 7.54 -0.30
N HIS A 59 -20.18 8.19 0.85
CA HIS A 59 -20.32 9.65 0.96
C HIS A 59 -19.03 10.37 1.41
N SER A 60 -18.19 9.68 2.19
CA SER A 60 -16.89 10.15 2.67
C SER A 60 -16.02 8.93 2.97
N LEU A 61 -14.73 8.95 2.63
CA LEU A 61 -13.83 7.84 2.95
C LEU A 61 -13.46 7.81 4.43
N ASN A 62 -13.76 8.85 5.22
CA ASN A 62 -13.56 8.84 6.67
C ASN A 62 -14.36 7.69 7.32
N HIS A 63 -15.57 7.45 6.83
CA HIS A 63 -16.43 6.36 7.31
C HIS A 63 -15.95 4.97 6.90
N VAL A 64 -15.01 4.88 5.95
CA VAL A 64 -14.47 3.61 5.47
C VAL A 64 -13.08 3.35 6.03
N PHE A 65 -12.24 4.39 6.06
CA PHE A 65 -10.81 4.35 6.38
C PHE A 65 -10.42 5.49 7.34
N PRO A 66 -10.95 5.51 8.59
CA PRO A 66 -10.75 6.63 9.50
C PRO A 66 -9.30 6.82 9.95
N LYS A 67 -8.43 5.83 9.77
CA LYS A 67 -7.02 5.86 10.21
C LYS A 67 -6.00 5.77 9.07
N LEU A 68 -6.45 5.69 7.81
CA LEU A 68 -5.55 5.51 6.68
C LEU A 68 -4.64 6.73 6.55
N SER A 69 -3.34 6.52 6.74
CA SER A 69 -2.35 7.57 6.80
C SER A 69 -1.27 7.48 5.73
N VAL A 70 -1.04 6.27 5.19
CA VAL A 70 0.04 5.99 4.24
C VAL A 70 -0.43 5.12 3.06
N ILE A 71 -0.04 5.52 1.85
CA ILE A 71 -0.10 4.68 0.64
C ILE A 71 1.30 4.62 0.02
N ARG A 72 1.95 3.44 0.00
CA ARG A 72 3.34 3.32 -0.47
C ARG A 72 3.47 3.27 -2.00
N GLY A 73 2.44 2.83 -2.73
CA GLY A 73 2.49 2.82 -4.20
C GLY A 73 3.54 1.87 -4.81
N ARG A 74 3.85 0.76 -4.12
CA ARG A 74 4.72 -0.29 -4.67
C ARG A 74 4.09 -0.94 -5.91
N LEU A 75 2.79 -1.12 -5.83
CA LEU A 75 1.90 -1.43 -6.95
C LEU A 75 1.11 -0.17 -7.32
N LEU A 76 0.93 0.07 -8.62
CA LEU A 76 0.19 1.23 -9.13
C LEU A 76 -0.92 0.76 -10.08
N PHE A 77 -2.03 1.49 -10.12
CA PHE A 77 -3.07 1.33 -11.12
C PHE A 77 -2.85 2.33 -12.26
N TYR A 78 -2.27 1.89 -13.39
CA TYR A 78 -1.91 2.78 -14.51
C TYR A 78 -1.13 4.04 -14.08
N ASN A 79 -0.17 3.88 -13.17
CA ASN A 79 0.66 4.92 -12.54
C ASN A 79 0.04 5.69 -11.35
N TYR A 80 -1.19 5.36 -10.95
CA TYR A 80 -1.88 6.00 -9.83
C TYR A 80 -1.81 5.14 -8.56
N ALA A 81 -1.59 5.79 -7.42
CA ALA A 81 -1.63 5.18 -6.09
C ALA A 81 -2.99 5.40 -5.39
N LEU A 82 -3.70 6.47 -5.75
CA LEU A 82 -5.05 6.76 -5.28
C LEU A 82 -5.94 7.07 -6.47
N VAL A 83 -7.05 6.33 -6.59
CA VAL A 83 -8.01 6.51 -7.68
C VAL A 83 -9.44 6.56 -7.13
N ILE A 84 -10.13 7.67 -7.33
CA ILE A 84 -11.55 7.88 -7.00
C ILE A 84 -12.28 8.23 -8.30
N TYR A 85 -13.03 7.28 -8.86
CA TYR A 85 -13.57 7.41 -10.21
C TYR A 85 -15.05 7.02 -10.27
N GLU A 86 -15.89 7.91 -10.82
CA GLU A 86 -17.34 7.69 -10.96
C GLU A 86 -18.01 7.31 -9.63
N VAL A 87 -17.71 8.05 -8.55
CA VAL A 87 -18.35 7.88 -7.24
C VAL A 87 -19.37 9.03 -7.06
N PRO A 88 -20.64 8.84 -7.46
CA PRO A 88 -21.57 9.96 -7.65
C PRO A 88 -21.95 10.69 -6.37
N HIS A 89 -21.99 9.99 -5.23
CA HIS A 89 -22.52 10.52 -3.97
C HIS A 89 -21.46 10.89 -2.94
N ILE A 90 -20.17 10.84 -3.31
CA ILE A 90 -19.08 11.27 -2.44
C ILE A 90 -19.10 12.81 -2.36
N LEU A 91 -19.13 13.34 -1.13
CA LEU A 91 -19.20 14.78 -0.86
C LEU A 91 -17.82 15.38 -0.61
N GLU A 92 -16.94 14.58 0.00
CA GLU A 92 -15.59 14.93 0.39
C GLU A 92 -14.72 13.66 0.33
N LEU A 93 -13.40 13.81 0.20
CA LEU A 93 -12.52 12.64 0.30
C LEU A 93 -12.54 12.04 1.70
N GLY A 94 -12.50 12.85 2.76
CA GLY A 94 -12.55 12.38 4.14
C GLY A 94 -11.34 11.55 4.60
N LEU A 95 -10.21 11.60 3.88
CA LEU A 95 -8.98 10.90 4.27
C LEU A 95 -8.19 11.74 5.28
N ASN A 96 -8.77 11.92 6.46
CA ASN A 96 -8.33 12.92 7.45
C ASN A 96 -6.91 12.72 8.00
N TYR A 97 -6.38 11.51 7.89
CA TYR A 97 -5.05 11.14 8.37
C TYR A 97 -4.06 10.85 7.25
N LEU A 98 -4.48 10.92 5.97
CA LEU A 98 -3.60 10.66 4.84
C LEU A 98 -2.56 11.78 4.74
N MET A 99 -1.31 11.41 5.01
CA MET A 99 -0.20 12.33 5.10
C MET A 99 0.94 11.98 4.14
N TYR A 100 0.96 10.77 3.59
CA TYR A 100 2.06 10.34 2.74
C TYR A 100 1.64 9.34 1.66
N ILE A 101 1.86 9.74 0.42
CA ILE A 101 1.87 8.88 -0.77
C ILE A 101 3.31 8.85 -1.29
N GLU A 102 3.97 7.69 -1.15
CA GLU A 102 5.40 7.55 -1.46
C GLU A 102 5.69 7.55 -2.96
N ARG A 103 4.88 6.82 -3.73
CA ARG A 103 5.02 6.64 -5.18
C ARG A 103 3.64 6.61 -5.84
N GLY A 104 3.55 7.16 -7.05
CA GLY A 104 2.33 7.17 -7.85
C GLY A 104 1.57 8.49 -7.76
N ALA A 105 0.78 8.78 -8.80
CA ALA A 105 -0.06 9.97 -8.87
C ALA A 105 -1.46 9.72 -8.26
N VAL A 106 -2.26 10.78 -8.18
CA VAL A 106 -3.67 10.75 -7.74
C VAL A 106 -4.58 10.98 -8.94
N ARG A 107 -5.65 10.18 -9.06
CA ARG A 107 -6.71 10.37 -10.07
C ARG A 107 -8.07 10.48 -9.39
N ILE A 108 -8.67 11.65 -9.44
CA ILE A 108 -10.00 11.93 -8.91
C ILE A 108 -10.83 12.49 -10.05
N GLU A 109 -11.73 11.67 -10.59
CA GLU A 109 -12.41 12.03 -11.83
C GLU A 109 -13.88 11.58 -11.84
N LYS A 110 -14.75 12.41 -12.42
CA LYS A 110 -16.18 12.10 -12.59
C LYS A 110 -16.95 11.89 -11.28
N ASN A 111 -16.66 12.70 -10.26
CA ASN A 111 -17.36 12.66 -8.97
C ASN A 111 -18.22 13.94 -8.83
N PRO A 112 -19.47 13.95 -9.33
CA PRO A 112 -20.29 15.16 -9.48
C PRO A 112 -20.74 15.82 -8.17
N SER A 113 -20.64 15.14 -7.02
CA SER A 113 -20.97 15.72 -5.70
C SER A 113 -19.75 16.08 -4.85
N LEU A 114 -18.54 15.83 -5.35
CA LEU A 114 -17.30 15.95 -4.58
C LEU A 114 -16.79 17.39 -4.52
N CYS A 115 -16.69 17.93 -3.31
CA CYS A 115 -16.15 19.25 -2.97
C CYS A 115 -14.81 19.14 -2.20
N TYR A 116 -14.27 20.26 -1.71
CA TYR A 116 -13.01 20.36 -0.96
C TYR A 116 -11.75 19.93 -1.73
N LEU A 117 -11.78 19.86 -3.06
CA LEU A 117 -10.60 19.45 -3.84
C LEU A 117 -9.54 20.54 -3.95
N ASN A 118 -9.95 21.81 -3.95
CA ASN A 118 -9.06 22.97 -4.06
C ASN A 118 -8.52 23.44 -2.72
N THR A 119 -9.14 23.03 -1.61
CA THR A 119 -8.64 23.33 -0.26
C THR A 119 -7.50 22.40 0.14
N ILE A 120 -7.24 21.34 -0.62
CA ILE A 120 -6.19 20.35 -0.35
C ILE A 120 -4.91 20.71 -1.11
N ASP A 121 -3.82 20.92 -0.38
CA ASP A 121 -2.49 20.99 -0.96
C ASP A 121 -1.84 19.61 -1.03
N TRP A 122 -1.93 19.01 -2.22
CA TRP A 122 -1.35 17.71 -2.54
C TRP A 122 0.17 17.65 -2.40
N SER A 123 0.88 18.78 -2.37
CA SER A 123 2.33 18.82 -2.22
C SER A 123 2.81 18.41 -0.84
N PHE A 124 1.95 18.48 0.19
CA PHE A 124 2.24 17.93 1.52
C PHE A 124 2.02 16.42 1.63
N ILE A 125 1.20 15.85 0.75
CA ILE A 125 0.84 14.42 0.78
C ILE A 125 1.75 13.62 -0.16
N LEU A 126 2.08 14.17 -1.33
CA LEU A 126 2.85 13.48 -2.36
C LEU A 126 4.35 13.70 -2.18
N ASN A 127 5.10 12.60 -2.02
CA ASN A 127 6.56 12.66 -1.90
C ASN A 127 7.24 13.25 -3.16
N LYS A 128 6.67 13.04 -4.35
CA LYS A 128 7.17 13.62 -5.60
C LYS A 128 6.18 14.66 -6.15
N LYS A 129 6.65 15.91 -6.20
CA LYS A 129 5.90 17.09 -6.68
C LYS A 129 5.49 17.01 -8.17
N ASN A 130 6.17 16.20 -8.98
CA ASN A 130 5.87 16.00 -10.42
C ASN A 130 4.95 14.80 -10.66
N SER A 131 3.78 14.77 -10.04
CA SER A 131 2.79 13.73 -10.28
C SER A 131 1.83 14.17 -11.39
N LEU A 132 1.58 13.28 -12.35
CA LEU A 132 0.56 13.43 -13.41
C LEU A 132 -0.85 13.30 -12.82
N ASN A 133 -1.15 14.11 -11.79
CA ASN A 133 -2.43 14.08 -11.11
C ASN A 133 -3.54 14.47 -12.09
N ILE A 134 -4.62 13.72 -12.06
CA ILE A 134 -5.82 14.03 -12.85
C ILE A 134 -6.93 14.31 -11.86
N ILE A 135 -7.30 15.58 -11.72
CA ILE A 135 -8.42 16.02 -10.89
C ILE A 135 -9.33 16.82 -11.82
N SER A 136 -10.35 16.17 -12.38
CA SER A 136 -11.22 16.77 -13.39
C SER A 136 -12.62 16.16 -13.42
N SER A 137 -13.57 16.86 -14.03
CA SER A 137 -14.98 16.41 -14.13
C SER A 137 -15.61 16.07 -12.75
N ASN A 138 -15.16 16.71 -11.67
CA ASN A 138 -15.80 16.65 -10.36
C ASN A 138 -16.80 17.79 -10.24
N LYS A 139 -17.40 17.99 -9.06
CA LYS A 139 -18.31 19.12 -8.86
C LYS A 139 -17.58 20.45 -9.17
N PRO A 140 -18.19 21.37 -9.95
CA PRO A 140 -17.60 22.69 -10.19
C PRO A 140 -17.34 23.44 -8.89
N VAL A 141 -16.21 24.14 -8.84
CA VAL A 141 -15.70 24.81 -7.63
C VAL A 141 -16.66 25.90 -7.15
N ASP A 142 -17.27 26.61 -8.08
CA ASP A 142 -18.26 27.66 -7.88
C ASP A 142 -19.60 27.14 -7.33
N GLU A 143 -19.87 25.84 -7.48
CA GLU A 143 -21.04 25.19 -6.88
C GLU A 143 -20.74 24.57 -5.50
N CYS A 144 -19.48 24.61 -5.06
CA CYS A 144 -19.06 24.14 -3.74
C CYS A 144 -19.02 25.31 -2.74
N ILE A 145 -19.43 25.03 -1.50
CA ILE A 145 -19.30 25.96 -0.37
C ILE A 145 -18.14 25.43 0.49
N ASP A 146 -16.92 25.58 -0.02
CA ASP A 146 -15.71 25.07 0.62
C ASP A 146 -15.23 26.05 1.70
N GLU A 147 -15.89 26.03 2.87
CA GLU A 147 -15.47 26.81 4.04
C GLU A 147 -14.63 25.96 4.98
N CYS A 148 -13.35 26.32 5.14
CA CYS A 148 -12.48 25.66 6.10
C CYS A 148 -12.77 26.12 7.55
N PRO A 149 -12.56 25.25 8.55
CA PRO A 149 -12.70 25.62 9.95
C PRO A 149 -11.86 26.84 10.32
N ARG A 150 -12.40 27.76 11.13
CA ARG A 150 -11.66 28.96 11.60
C ARG A 150 -10.32 28.63 12.29
N LYS A 151 -10.25 27.48 12.97
CA LYS A 151 -9.03 26.97 13.63
C LYS A 151 -7.89 26.61 12.66
N CYS A 152 -8.18 26.43 11.37
CA CYS A 152 -7.14 26.21 10.38
C CYS A 152 -6.36 27.52 10.12
N PHE A 153 -6.98 28.67 10.40
CA PHE A 153 -6.39 29.98 10.13
C PHE A 153 -5.48 30.47 11.27
N TYR A 154 -4.18 30.19 11.15
CA TYR A 154 -3.20 30.56 12.18
C TYR A 154 -2.49 31.90 11.90
N ASN A 155 -2.51 32.41 10.66
CA ASN A 155 -2.07 33.76 10.31
C ASN A 155 -2.84 34.27 9.08
N SER A 156 -3.38 35.49 9.14
CA SER A 156 -4.28 36.11 8.14
C SER A 156 -3.71 36.31 6.72
N LEU A 157 -2.60 35.67 6.36
CA LEU A 157 -1.83 35.87 5.12
C LEU A 157 -1.62 34.59 4.29
N ASN A 158 -1.99 33.41 4.80
CA ASN A 158 -1.95 32.16 4.02
C ASN A 158 -3.36 31.55 3.92
N PHE A 159 -3.71 31.06 2.74
CA PHE A 159 -4.94 30.28 2.56
C PHE A 159 -4.76 28.94 3.26
N ASP A 160 -5.43 28.73 4.39
CA ASP A 160 -5.26 27.51 5.16
C ASP A 160 -6.04 26.35 4.57
N HIS A 161 -5.36 25.22 4.44
CA HIS A 161 -5.83 24.02 3.77
C HIS A 161 -6.76 23.18 4.66
N CYS A 162 -7.83 22.64 4.09
CA CYS A 162 -8.75 21.76 4.79
C CYS A 162 -9.18 20.57 3.93
N LEU A 163 -9.57 19.51 4.62
CA LEU A 163 -10.09 18.28 4.02
C LEU A 163 -11.63 18.25 4.04
N SER A 164 -12.23 19.03 4.94
CA SER A 164 -13.68 19.27 5.09
C SER A 164 -13.97 20.54 5.90
N ASP A 165 -15.26 20.83 6.14
CA ASP A 165 -15.76 21.87 7.05
C ASP A 165 -15.36 21.68 8.52
N GLN A 166 -14.87 20.50 8.89
CA GLN A 166 -14.53 20.13 10.27
C GLN A 166 -13.03 19.85 10.48
N HIS A 167 -12.33 19.47 9.41
CA HIS A 167 -10.98 18.92 9.48
C HIS A 167 -10.00 19.77 8.67
N CYS A 168 -9.01 20.34 9.35
CA CYS A 168 -7.88 21.00 8.69
C CYS A 168 -6.99 19.95 8.03
N GLN A 169 -6.33 20.32 6.93
CA GLN A 169 -5.25 19.52 6.39
C GLN A 169 -4.06 19.63 7.35
N ARG A 170 -3.58 18.48 7.80
CA ARG A 170 -2.43 18.43 8.69
C ARG A 170 -1.17 18.75 7.90
N SER A 171 -0.34 19.63 8.47
CA SER A 171 1.00 19.91 7.97
C SER A 171 1.94 20.16 9.14
N CYS A 172 3.23 19.95 8.91
CA CYS A 172 4.26 20.25 9.90
C CYS A 172 4.92 21.59 9.58
N SER A 173 5.38 22.27 10.62
CA SER A 173 6.16 23.50 10.53
C SER A 173 7.43 23.29 9.70
N SER A 174 7.89 24.38 9.09
CA SER A 174 9.15 24.38 8.32
C SER A 174 10.34 23.89 9.13
N PHE A 175 10.32 24.05 10.46
CA PHE A 175 11.34 23.54 11.36
C PHE A 175 11.49 22.00 11.28
N CYS A 176 10.37 21.27 11.24
CA CYS A 176 10.40 19.81 11.10
C CYS A 176 10.55 19.37 9.65
N THR A 177 9.83 19.99 8.71
CA THR A 177 9.88 19.58 7.30
C THR A 177 11.26 19.81 6.68
N ASN A 178 11.98 20.88 7.05
CA ASN A 178 13.35 21.12 6.56
C ASN A 178 14.34 20.05 7.05
N LYS A 179 14.02 19.32 8.12
CA LYS A 179 14.80 18.17 8.63
C LYS A 179 14.30 16.83 8.10
N ASN A 180 13.32 16.84 7.18
CA ASN A 180 12.59 15.65 6.73
C ASN A 180 11.95 14.87 7.90
N LEU A 181 11.44 15.60 8.91
CA LEU A 181 10.76 15.05 10.08
C LEU A 181 9.28 15.43 10.07
N TYR A 182 8.48 14.56 10.68
CA TYR A 182 7.08 14.83 10.97
C TYR A 182 6.93 15.40 12.37
N CYS A 183 5.69 15.72 12.75
CA CYS A 183 5.34 16.45 13.96
C CYS A 183 4.32 15.68 14.81
N LEU A 184 4.30 15.99 16.10
CA LEU A 184 3.41 15.41 17.09
C LEU A 184 1.92 15.65 16.75
N GLN A 185 1.04 14.71 17.13
CA GLN A 185 -0.39 14.73 16.80
C GLN A 185 -1.15 15.99 17.22
N ASN A 186 -0.77 16.59 18.35
CA ASN A 186 -1.64 17.50 19.10
C ASN A 186 -1.35 18.99 18.83
N GLU A 187 -0.37 19.31 18.00
CA GLU A 187 0.09 20.68 17.79
C GLU A 187 -0.23 21.12 16.37
N THR A 188 -1.47 21.60 16.19
CA THR A 188 -1.85 22.34 14.98
C THR A 188 -1.12 23.67 14.97
N HIS A 189 -0.13 23.80 14.08
CA HIS A 189 0.49 25.07 13.68
C HIS A 189 1.00 25.99 14.81
N GLU A 190 1.28 25.46 16.00
CA GLU A 190 1.86 26.28 17.06
C GLU A 190 3.34 26.57 16.79
N LYS A 191 3.80 27.76 17.21
CA LYS A 191 5.22 28.18 17.15
C LYS A 191 6.19 27.20 17.85
N ASN A 192 5.67 26.26 18.64
CA ASN A 192 6.41 25.29 19.44
C ASN A 192 6.24 23.84 18.96
N GLN A 193 5.89 23.63 17.69
CA GLN A 193 5.65 22.27 17.19
C GLN A 193 6.88 21.36 17.37
N ILE A 194 6.69 20.22 18.04
CA ILE A 194 7.77 19.28 18.33
C ILE A 194 7.90 18.24 17.21
N CYS A 195 9.12 18.06 16.71
CA CYS A 195 9.40 17.07 15.70
C CYS A 195 9.47 15.65 16.29
N CYS A 196 8.89 14.70 15.58
CA CYS A 196 8.93 13.28 15.89
C CYS A 196 10.33 12.69 15.74
N HIS A 197 10.51 11.49 16.29
CA HIS A 197 11.71 10.69 16.06
C HIS A 197 11.97 10.47 14.54
N PRO A 198 13.23 10.49 14.07
CA PRO A 198 13.56 10.34 12.64
C PRO A 198 13.07 9.06 11.96
N SER A 199 12.87 8.00 12.74
CA SER A 199 12.33 6.71 12.25
C SER A 199 10.81 6.71 12.09
N CYS A 200 10.10 7.78 12.49
CA CYS A 200 8.66 7.91 12.28
C CYS A 200 8.33 8.41 10.87
N LEU A 201 7.25 7.87 10.32
CA LEU A 201 6.59 8.33 9.11
C LEU A 201 5.24 8.94 9.52
N VAL A 202 4.85 10.03 8.86
CA VAL A 202 3.55 10.74 9.00
C VAL A 202 3.17 11.34 10.35
N GLY A 203 3.89 11.04 11.44
CA GLY A 203 3.68 11.65 12.74
C GLY A 203 3.91 10.68 13.90
N CYS A 204 3.61 11.15 15.11
CA CYS A 204 3.84 10.42 16.34
C CYS A 204 2.86 10.82 17.46
N TYR A 205 2.63 9.90 18.39
CA TYR A 205 1.92 10.11 19.66
C TYR A 205 2.85 10.66 20.76
N GLY A 206 4.16 10.51 20.58
CA GLY A 206 5.21 10.84 21.55
C GLY A 206 6.56 10.99 20.84
N LEU A 207 7.62 11.28 21.57
CA LEU A 207 8.89 11.72 20.99
C LEU A 207 9.88 10.59 20.68
N THR A 208 9.55 9.36 21.06
CA THR A 208 10.45 8.21 20.88
C THR A 208 10.11 7.44 19.59
N ASN A 209 11.00 6.52 19.22
CA ASN A 209 10.76 5.61 18.10
C ASN A 209 9.68 4.54 18.38
N TYR A 210 9.16 4.45 19.61
CA TYR A 210 8.03 3.60 19.97
C TYR A 210 6.68 4.28 19.72
N ASP A 211 6.68 5.61 19.58
CA ASP A 211 5.46 6.40 19.55
C ASP A 211 5.04 6.79 18.13
N CYS A 212 5.68 6.22 17.09
CA CYS A 212 5.37 6.55 15.71
C CYS A 212 3.98 6.04 15.31
N PHE A 213 3.26 6.81 14.49
CA PHE A 213 2.04 6.30 13.85
C PHE A 213 2.35 5.17 12.87
N THR A 214 3.43 5.33 12.13
CA THR A 214 3.90 4.37 11.12
C THR A 214 5.42 4.47 11.05
N CYS A 215 6.10 3.36 10.82
CA CYS A 215 7.55 3.37 10.67
C CYS A 215 7.96 3.84 9.28
N LYS A 216 9.00 4.67 9.23
CA LYS A 216 9.64 5.10 7.99
C LYS A 216 10.21 3.91 7.23
N ASN A 217 10.96 3.06 7.96
CA ASN A 217 11.65 1.89 7.46
C ASN A 217 10.99 0.60 7.97
N TYR A 218 11.46 0.06 9.10
CA TYR A 218 10.99 -1.22 9.62
C TYR A 218 10.44 -1.09 11.03
N TYR A 219 9.46 -1.93 11.34
CA TYR A 219 8.93 -2.14 12.68
C TYR A 219 9.56 -3.37 13.31
N TYR A 220 9.97 -3.28 14.56
CA TYR A 220 10.46 -4.41 15.36
C TYR A 220 10.22 -4.19 16.85
N ASN A 221 9.60 -5.17 17.52
CA ASN A 221 9.35 -5.15 18.98
C ASN A 221 8.80 -3.84 19.55
N GLY A 222 7.79 -3.26 18.90
CA GLY A 222 7.15 -2.03 19.36
C GLY A 222 7.85 -0.73 18.90
N ALA A 223 9.03 -0.82 18.29
CA ALA A 223 9.80 0.33 17.86
C ALA A 223 9.95 0.39 16.34
N CYS A 224 10.10 1.61 15.83
CA CYS A 224 10.60 1.86 14.48
C CYS A 224 12.13 1.85 14.47
N VAL A 225 12.70 1.06 13.57
CA VAL A 225 14.13 0.87 13.38
C VAL A 225 14.52 1.13 11.94
N ASP A 226 15.71 1.68 11.72
CA ASP A 226 16.20 1.99 10.38
C ASP A 226 16.72 0.75 9.65
N GLN A 227 17.25 -0.21 10.40
CA GLN A 227 17.70 -1.50 9.89
C GLN A 227 17.20 -2.60 10.83
N CYS A 228 16.89 -3.75 10.25
CA CYS A 228 16.60 -4.92 11.08
C CYS A 228 17.87 -5.36 11.82
N PRO A 229 17.77 -5.68 13.12
CA PRO A 229 18.85 -6.33 13.87
C PRO A 229 19.42 -7.55 13.13
N ASN A 230 20.67 -7.88 13.44
CA ASN A 230 21.33 -9.07 12.91
C ASN A 230 20.46 -10.32 13.15
N ASP A 231 20.50 -11.26 12.21
CA ASP A 231 19.75 -12.53 12.22
C ASP A 231 18.21 -12.41 12.04
N LEU A 232 17.70 -11.21 11.78
CA LEU A 232 16.29 -11.00 11.41
C LEU A 232 16.10 -10.77 9.92
N PHE A 233 14.90 -11.12 9.47
CA PHE A 233 14.50 -11.04 8.08
C PHE A 233 13.40 -10.00 7.90
N ILE A 234 13.48 -9.28 6.79
CA ILE A 234 12.51 -8.28 6.40
C ILE A 234 11.31 -8.99 5.78
N LEU A 235 10.16 -8.88 6.42
CA LEU A 235 8.86 -9.30 5.88
C LEU A 235 8.15 -8.08 5.29
N ASN A 236 7.67 -8.23 4.04
CA ASN A 236 6.86 -7.25 3.31
C ASN A 236 7.46 -5.82 3.31
N HIS A 237 8.79 -5.72 3.42
CA HIS A 237 9.55 -4.47 3.50
C HIS A 237 9.03 -3.48 4.56
N HIS A 238 8.46 -3.98 5.66
CA HIS A 238 7.91 -3.14 6.74
C HIS A 238 8.20 -3.66 8.15
N ARG A 239 8.55 -4.93 8.30
CA ARG A 239 8.72 -5.53 9.63
C ARG A 239 9.90 -6.49 9.64
N CYS A 240 10.61 -6.50 10.77
CA CYS A 240 11.63 -7.49 11.05
C CYS A 240 11.00 -8.69 11.78
N ILE A 241 11.31 -9.89 11.33
CA ILE A 241 10.83 -11.15 11.89
C ILE A 241 11.96 -12.17 11.99
N THR A 242 11.81 -13.19 12.83
CA THR A 242 12.81 -14.27 12.92
C THR A 242 12.70 -15.23 11.72
N LYS A 243 13.75 -16.03 11.46
CA LYS A 243 13.69 -17.11 10.46
C LYS A 243 12.52 -18.06 10.73
N LYS A 244 12.29 -18.40 12.01
CA LYS A 244 11.21 -19.26 12.44
C LYS A 244 9.85 -18.66 12.07
N ASP A 245 9.61 -17.41 12.45
CA ASP A 245 8.35 -16.73 12.16
C ASP A 245 8.10 -16.63 10.66
N CYS A 246 9.15 -16.41 9.85
CA CYS A 246 9.02 -16.37 8.39
C CYS A 246 8.43 -17.68 7.85
N LEU A 247 8.98 -18.81 8.26
CA LEU A 247 8.61 -20.13 7.75
C LEU A 247 7.28 -20.64 8.34
N GLU A 248 6.97 -20.26 9.58
CA GLU A 248 5.72 -20.65 10.25
C GLU A 248 4.52 -19.79 9.82
N PHE A 249 4.74 -18.51 9.49
CA PHE A 249 3.67 -17.59 9.08
C PHE A 249 2.97 -18.05 7.80
N ASN A 250 3.73 -18.61 6.86
CA ASN A 250 3.19 -19.23 5.66
C ASN A 250 4.19 -20.28 5.15
N LYS A 251 3.73 -21.53 4.99
CA LYS A 251 4.56 -22.65 4.51
C LYS A 251 5.19 -22.42 3.13
N SER A 252 4.67 -21.46 2.35
CA SER A 252 5.23 -21.09 1.05
C SER A 252 6.40 -20.09 1.15
N ASN A 253 6.60 -19.48 2.32
CA ASN A 253 7.66 -18.50 2.54
C ASN A 253 9.04 -19.14 2.45
N LYS A 254 9.98 -18.35 1.97
CA LYS A 254 11.37 -18.70 1.74
C LYS A 254 12.25 -17.56 2.21
N ILE A 255 13.49 -17.89 2.54
CA ILE A 255 14.53 -16.95 2.90
C ILE A 255 15.34 -16.59 1.66
N TYR A 256 15.50 -15.30 1.38
CA TYR A 256 16.39 -14.80 0.34
C TYR A 256 17.24 -13.66 0.90
N LEU A 257 18.55 -13.88 1.06
CA LEU A 257 19.44 -12.94 1.75
C LEU A 257 18.87 -12.59 3.14
N ASN A 258 18.52 -11.33 3.39
CA ASN A 258 17.86 -10.85 4.62
C ASN A 258 16.34 -10.63 4.45
N LEU A 259 15.72 -11.21 3.42
CA LEU A 259 14.29 -11.07 3.12
C LEU A 259 13.53 -12.37 3.40
N CYS A 260 12.30 -12.21 3.89
CA CYS A 260 11.29 -13.26 3.92
C CYS A 260 10.32 -13.05 2.74
N VAL A 261 10.32 -13.99 1.78
CA VAL A 261 9.61 -13.85 0.50
C VAL A 261 8.76 -15.08 0.21
N GLN A 262 7.58 -14.90 -0.41
CA GLN A 262 6.75 -16.05 -0.84
C GLN A 262 7.29 -16.73 -2.11
N LYS A 263 7.90 -15.94 -2.99
CA LYS A 263 8.49 -16.38 -4.25
C LYS A 263 9.91 -15.86 -4.33
N CYS A 264 10.81 -16.69 -4.87
CA CYS A 264 12.18 -16.27 -5.10
C CYS A 264 12.19 -15.06 -6.07
N PRO A 265 12.93 -13.98 -5.76
CA PRO A 265 13.06 -12.82 -6.64
C PRO A 265 13.59 -13.18 -8.03
N THR A 266 13.47 -12.23 -8.96
CA THR A 266 14.03 -12.36 -10.32
C THR A 266 15.52 -12.72 -10.25
N ASN A 267 15.97 -13.63 -11.12
CA ASN A 267 17.34 -14.18 -11.14
C ASN A 267 17.72 -15.00 -9.89
N SER A 268 16.74 -15.51 -9.15
CA SER A 268 16.97 -16.49 -8.09
C SER A 268 16.03 -17.69 -8.21
N THR A 269 16.46 -18.83 -7.67
CA THR A 269 15.70 -20.08 -7.66
C THR A 269 15.70 -20.70 -6.27
N ILE A 270 14.88 -21.71 -6.05
CA ILE A 270 14.87 -22.48 -4.81
C ILE A 270 16.19 -23.28 -4.71
N SER A 271 16.82 -23.29 -3.53
CA SER A 271 18.00 -24.11 -3.27
C SER A 271 17.66 -25.58 -3.41
N ILE A 272 18.56 -26.33 -4.05
CA ILE A 272 18.43 -27.78 -4.23
C ILE A 272 18.52 -28.48 -2.87
N ASP A 273 19.36 -27.97 -1.96
CA ASP A 273 19.61 -28.57 -0.65
C ASP A 273 18.57 -28.13 0.39
N GLU A 274 18.03 -26.92 0.26
CA GLU A 274 17.12 -26.31 1.23
C GLU A 274 15.91 -25.67 0.54
N PRO A 275 14.74 -26.33 0.47
CA PRO A 275 13.58 -25.86 -0.30
C PRO A 275 12.97 -24.53 0.21
N ASN A 276 13.34 -24.13 1.43
CA ASN A 276 12.93 -22.89 2.07
C ASN A 276 13.92 -21.74 1.86
N ILE A 277 14.97 -21.92 1.04
CA ILE A 277 15.97 -20.91 0.75
C ILE A 277 15.96 -20.62 -0.76
N CYS A 278 16.06 -19.35 -1.11
CA CYS A 278 16.29 -18.89 -2.46
C CYS A 278 17.77 -18.55 -2.65
N VAL A 279 18.34 -18.94 -3.78
CA VAL A 279 19.74 -18.71 -4.15
C VAL A 279 19.82 -18.02 -5.51
N GLU A 280 20.80 -17.14 -5.68
CA GLU A 280 21.03 -16.45 -6.96
C GLU A 280 21.49 -17.41 -8.05
N CYS A 281 20.97 -17.19 -9.25
CA CYS A 281 21.34 -17.95 -10.43
C CYS A 281 22.66 -17.41 -10.97
N LYS A 282 23.64 -18.27 -11.27
CA LYS A 282 24.96 -17.84 -11.79
C LYS A 282 24.88 -17.22 -13.19
N GLU A 283 24.11 -17.81 -14.10
CA GLU A 283 23.98 -17.35 -15.49
C GLU A 283 22.51 -17.36 -15.97
N SER A 284 21.84 -18.51 -15.87
CA SER A 284 20.41 -18.67 -16.10
C SER A 284 19.80 -19.49 -14.97
N CYS A 285 18.58 -19.17 -14.57
CA CYS A 285 17.90 -19.96 -13.55
C CYS A 285 17.50 -21.33 -14.10
N PRO A 286 17.74 -22.40 -13.34
CA PRO A 286 17.30 -23.72 -13.75
C PRO A 286 15.76 -23.74 -13.84
N VAL A 287 15.25 -24.20 -14.98
CA VAL A 287 13.80 -24.37 -15.17
C VAL A 287 13.44 -25.76 -14.67
N VAL A 288 12.67 -25.80 -13.59
CA VAL A 288 12.17 -27.05 -13.01
C VAL A 288 10.86 -27.42 -13.69
N CYS A 289 10.79 -28.63 -14.22
CA CYS A 289 9.61 -29.17 -14.88
C CYS A 289 9.11 -30.41 -14.14
N PRO A 290 7.79 -30.67 -14.13
CA PRO A 290 7.25 -31.82 -13.41
C PRO A 290 7.67 -33.16 -14.03
N PHE A 291 7.43 -34.25 -13.30
CA PHE A 291 7.55 -35.62 -13.84
C PHE A 291 6.80 -35.75 -15.18
N ALA A 292 7.34 -36.57 -16.08
CA ALA A 292 6.84 -36.63 -17.45
C ALA A 292 7.04 -37.97 -18.14
N PHE A 293 6.13 -38.27 -19.06
CA PHE A 293 6.22 -39.39 -19.99
C PHE A 293 6.47 -38.86 -21.41
N ILE A 294 7.67 -39.10 -21.94
CA ILE A 294 8.06 -38.68 -23.29
C ILE A 294 7.79 -39.83 -24.25
N THR A 295 6.77 -39.68 -25.10
CA THR A 295 6.34 -40.72 -26.04
C THR A 295 6.47 -40.32 -27.52
N SER A 296 6.60 -39.01 -27.79
CA SER A 296 6.80 -38.44 -29.13
C SER A 296 7.76 -37.24 -29.10
N ILE A 297 8.16 -36.78 -30.29
CA ILE A 297 8.97 -35.57 -30.45
C ILE A 297 8.21 -34.33 -29.92
N GLU A 298 6.90 -34.21 -30.13
CA GLU A 298 6.13 -33.10 -29.54
C GLU A 298 6.20 -33.11 -28.01
N SER A 299 6.06 -34.28 -27.38
CA SER A 299 6.16 -34.38 -25.91
C SER A 299 7.55 -34.00 -25.40
N ALA A 300 8.61 -34.28 -26.16
CA ALA A 300 9.97 -33.85 -25.83
C ALA A 300 10.19 -32.34 -26.01
N GLN A 301 9.54 -31.71 -27.00
CA GLN A 301 9.66 -30.27 -27.24
C GLN A 301 9.12 -29.43 -26.08
N ALA A 302 8.09 -29.91 -25.38
CA ALA A 302 7.56 -29.26 -24.18
C ALA A 302 8.60 -29.14 -23.04
N PHE A 303 9.66 -29.95 -23.07
CA PHE A 303 10.73 -29.97 -22.06
C PHE A 303 12.03 -29.32 -22.53
N LYS A 304 12.04 -28.69 -23.72
CA LYS A 304 13.26 -28.12 -24.31
C LYS A 304 13.95 -27.06 -23.44
N SER A 305 13.17 -26.33 -22.63
CA SER A 305 13.68 -25.31 -21.72
C SER A 305 13.98 -25.85 -20.31
N CYS A 306 13.66 -27.10 -20.01
CA CYS A 306 13.80 -27.68 -18.67
C CYS A 306 15.26 -28.01 -18.37
N SER A 307 15.72 -27.61 -17.19
CA SER A 307 17.05 -27.92 -16.67
C SER A 307 17.01 -28.99 -15.59
N ILE A 308 15.88 -29.12 -14.90
CA ILE A 308 15.64 -30.07 -13.80
C ILE A 308 14.25 -30.70 -13.99
N ILE A 309 14.14 -32.01 -13.76
CA ILE A 309 12.85 -32.71 -13.69
C ILE A 309 12.55 -33.01 -12.21
N ASP A 310 11.42 -32.49 -11.71
CA ASP A 310 10.86 -32.79 -10.40
C ASP A 310 10.01 -34.07 -10.49
N GLY A 311 10.69 -35.20 -10.32
CA GLY A 311 10.13 -36.54 -10.38
C GLY A 311 10.73 -37.40 -11.49
N ALA A 312 10.02 -38.45 -11.90
CA ALA A 312 10.51 -39.38 -12.91
C ALA A 312 10.33 -38.83 -14.34
N LEU A 313 11.38 -38.97 -15.17
CA LEU A 313 11.29 -38.79 -16.61
C LEU A 313 11.31 -40.17 -17.27
N ILE A 314 10.18 -40.58 -17.86
CA ILE A 314 10.03 -41.89 -18.49
C ILE A 314 9.93 -41.70 -20.00
N ILE A 315 10.89 -42.25 -20.73
CA ILE A 315 10.95 -42.12 -22.19
C ILE A 315 10.52 -43.44 -22.82
N SER A 316 9.45 -43.42 -23.62
CA SER A 316 8.91 -44.59 -24.32
C SER A 316 8.45 -44.21 -25.73
N VAL A 317 9.42 -44.15 -26.65
CA VAL A 317 9.17 -43.82 -28.05
C VAL A 317 8.96 -45.12 -28.83
N LYS A 318 7.78 -45.29 -29.45
CA LYS A 318 7.49 -46.44 -30.33
C LYS A 318 7.73 -46.03 -31.78
N GLY A 319 8.77 -46.58 -32.41
CA GLY A 319 9.05 -46.58 -33.85
C GLY A 319 8.78 -45.27 -34.61
N GLY A 320 9.85 -44.51 -34.92
CA GLY A 320 9.78 -43.34 -35.81
C GLY A 320 10.54 -43.60 -37.12
N ASN A 321 10.00 -43.10 -38.24
CA ASN A 321 10.73 -43.04 -39.51
C ASN A 321 11.87 -42.01 -39.37
N PHE A 322 13.09 -42.48 -39.61
CA PHE A 322 14.30 -41.65 -39.76
C PHE A 322 14.25 -40.83 -41.05
#